data_AF-A0A9E0LCY5-F1
#
_entry.id   AF-A0A9E0LCY5-F1
#
_cell.length_a   1.000
_cell.length_b   1.000
_cell.length_c   1.000
_cell.angle_alpha   90.00
_cell.angle_beta   90.00
_cell.angle_gamma   90.00
#
_symmetry.space_group_name_H-M   'P 1'
#
loop_
_entity.id
_entity.type
_entity.pdbx_description
1 polymer ?
#
loop_
_entity_poly.entity_id
_entity_poly.type
_entity_poly.pdbx_seq_one_letter_code
_entity_poly.pdbx_strand_id
1 'polypeptide(L)'
;MSAPNSSPPLALLAQKQQVLDRIAAQRLRLRERRARRAQALVASREASRAAGLGPDTPLTSRLMVFARLHPIAVAGAAAAAVVVGPRRVVRWAGVVMPMLMRLRR
;
A
#
# COMPACT_ATOMS: atom_id res chain seq x y z
N MET A 1 -44.18 -29.69 21.38
CA MET A 1 -43.46 -29.96 20.11
C MET A 1 -41.98 -29.80 20.37
N SER A 2 -41.29 -30.90 20.67
CA SER A 2 -39.85 -30.91 20.98
C SER A 2 -39.06 -31.07 19.68
N ALA A 3 -38.16 -30.14 19.38
CA ALA A 3 -37.30 -30.20 18.20
C ALA A 3 -36.32 -31.39 18.31
N PRO A 4 -36.08 -32.17 17.25
CA PRO A 4 -35.11 -33.25 17.30
C PRO A 4 -33.69 -32.67 17.34
N ASN A 5 -33.00 -32.90 18.47
CA ASN A 5 -31.57 -32.70 18.63
C ASN A 5 -30.81 -33.56 17.61
N SER A 6 -30.54 -32.99 16.45
CA SER A 6 -29.75 -33.61 15.38
C SER A 6 -28.29 -33.27 15.63
N SER A 7 -27.65 -34.04 16.51
CA SER A 7 -26.19 -34.05 16.64
C SER A 7 -25.60 -34.31 15.25
N PRO A 8 -24.74 -33.42 14.73
CA PRO A 8 -24.17 -33.61 13.41
C PRO A 8 -23.34 -34.91 13.41
N PRO A 9 -23.36 -35.69 12.32
CA PRO A 9 -22.56 -36.89 12.20
C PRO A 9 -21.08 -36.53 12.43
N LEU A 10 -20.36 -37.34 13.21
CA LEU A 10 -18.98 -37.07 13.65
C LEU A 10 -18.02 -36.71 12.50
N ALA A 11 -18.24 -37.29 11.32
CA ALA A 11 -17.50 -36.98 10.10
C ALA A 11 -17.63 -35.51 9.65
N LEU A 12 -18.81 -34.91 9.82
CA LEU A 12 -19.06 -33.50 9.50
C LEU A 12 -18.35 -32.58 10.51
N LEU A 13 -18.27 -32.98 11.78
CA LEU A 13 -17.52 -32.25 12.80
C LEU A 13 -16.01 -32.26 12.50
N ALA A 14 -15.46 -33.42 12.12
CA ALA A 14 -14.07 -33.54 11.71
C ALA A 14 -13.75 -32.68 10.47
N GLN A 15 -14.64 -32.68 9.47
CA GLN A 15 -14.50 -31.84 8.28
C GLN A 15 -14.56 -30.34 8.62
N LYS A 16 -15.45 -29.94 9.53
CA LYS A 16 -15.54 -28.57 10.03
C LYS A 16 -14.25 -28.15 10.74
N GLN A 17 -13.68 -29.01 11.58
CA GLN A 17 -12.44 -28.74 12.29
C GLN A 17 -11.27 -28.52 11.31
N GLN A 18 -11.16 -29.36 10.28
CA GLN A 18 -10.12 -29.24 9.26
C GLN A 18 -10.19 -27.90 8.49
N VAL A 19 -11.40 -27.41 8.20
CA VAL A 19 -11.59 -26.08 7.58
C VAL A 19 -11.17 -24.96 8.53
N LEU A 20 -11.52 -25.06 9.82
CA LEU A 20 -11.12 -24.07 10.82
C LEU A 20 -9.60 -24.01 10.97
N ASP A 21 -8.93 -25.16 10.98
CA ASP A 21 -7.47 -25.23 11.06
C ASP A 21 -6.81 -24.58 9.84
N ARG A 22 -7.36 -24.83 8.64
CA ARG A 22 -6.90 -24.16 7.41
C ARG A 22 -7.11 -22.65 7.47
N ILE A 23 -8.26 -22.18 7.97
CA ILE A 23 -8.53 -20.74 8.13
C ILE A 23 -7.57 -20.12 9.14
N ALA A 24 -7.27 -20.80 10.25
CA ALA A 24 -6.33 -20.33 11.26
C ALA A 24 -4.92 -20.16 10.65
N ALA A 25 -4.44 -21.15 9.90
CA ALA A 25 -3.16 -21.08 9.19
C ALA A 25 -3.13 -19.94 8.16
N GLN A 26 -4.21 -19.73 7.40
CA GLN A 26 -4.32 -18.63 6.45
C GLN A 26 -4.30 -17.26 7.14
N ARG A 27 -5.03 -17.12 8.25
CA ARG A 27 -5.09 -15.86 9.02
C ARG A 27 -3.73 -15.51 9.61
N LEU A 28 -2.94 -16.47 10.05
CA LEU A 28 -1.57 -16.23 10.54
C LEU A 28 -0.71 -15.58 9.44
N ARG A 29 -0.70 -16.15 8.24
CA ARG A 29 0.03 -15.59 7.08
C ARG A 29 -0.42 -14.17 6.74
N LEU A 30 -1.72 -13.90 6.79
CA LEU A 30 -2.26 -12.57 6.53
C LEU A 30 -1.88 -11.57 7.63
N ARG A 31 -1.86 -12.00 8.90
CA ARG A 31 -1.45 -11.16 10.04
C ARG A 31 0.01 -10.73 9.91
N GLU A 32 0.92 -11.63 9.54
CA GLU A 32 2.34 -11.29 9.33
C GLU A 32 2.51 -10.23 8.23
N ARG A 33 1.82 -10.41 7.09
CA ARG A 33 1.85 -9.43 5.99
C ARG A 33 1.27 -8.07 6.43
N ARG A 34 0.18 -8.07 7.19
CA ARG A 34 -0.41 -6.84 7.74
C ARG A 34 0.51 -6.17 8.76
N ALA A 35 1.20 -6.94 9.61
CA ALA A 35 2.16 -6.40 10.57
C ALA A 35 3.32 -5.69 9.87
N ARG A 36 3.91 -6.29 8.83
CA ARG A 36 4.96 -5.64 8.02
C ARG A 36 4.48 -4.34 7.37
N ARG A 37 3.26 -4.35 6.80
CA ARG A 37 2.65 -3.14 6.22
C ARG A 37 2.37 -2.07 7.27
N ALA A 38 1.85 -2.46 8.43
CA ALA A 38 1.59 -1.53 9.53
C ALA A 38 2.89 -0.88 10.02
N GLN A 39 3.96 -1.65 10.19
CA GLN A 39 5.29 -1.14 10.56
C GLN A 39 5.83 -0.17 9.50
N ALA A 40 5.75 -0.52 8.21
CA ALA A 40 6.17 0.38 7.13
C ALA A 40 5.36 1.68 7.10
N LEU A 41 4.04 1.61 7.34
CA LEU A 41 3.19 2.79 7.41
C LEU A 41 3.53 3.67 8.62
N VAL A 42 3.79 3.08 9.78
CA VAL A 42 4.23 3.82 10.98
C VAL A 42 5.58 4.50 10.71
N ALA A 43 6.57 3.77 10.21
CA ALA A 43 7.88 4.32 9.86
C ALA A 43 7.78 5.46 8.82
N SER A 44 6.92 5.31 7.81
CA SER A 44 6.69 6.38 6.82
C SER A 44 6.04 7.62 7.44
N ARG A 45 5.13 7.44 8.40
CA ARG A 45 4.44 8.55 9.10
C ARG A 45 5.39 9.27 10.05
N GLU A 46 6.28 8.53 10.70
CA GLU A 46 7.33 9.10 11.55
C GLU A 46 8.34 9.87 10.71
N ALA A 47 8.81 9.29 9.60
CA ALA A 47 9.69 9.98 8.66
C ALA A 47 9.04 11.26 8.10
N SER A 48 7.75 11.21 7.75
CA SER A 48 7.03 12.42 7.30
C SER A 48 6.87 13.45 8.41
N ARG A 49 6.60 13.03 9.65
CA ARG A 49 6.54 13.94 10.81
C ARG A 49 7.89 14.58 11.11
N ALA A 50 8.97 13.81 11.11
CA ALA A 50 10.33 14.31 11.31
C ALA A 50 10.75 15.31 10.22
N ALA A 51 10.27 15.11 8.99
CA ALA A 51 10.43 16.05 7.89
C ALA A 51 9.46 17.25 7.93
N GLY A 52 8.62 17.37 8.97
CA GLY A 52 7.60 18.43 9.08
C GLY A 52 6.46 18.31 8.08
N LEU A 53 6.35 17.19 7.35
CA LEU A 53 5.39 16.95 6.29
C LEU A 53 4.06 16.43 6.86
N GLY A 54 3.32 17.31 7.54
CA GLY A 54 1.96 17.06 8.01
C GLY A 54 0.95 16.90 6.86
N PRO A 55 -0.29 16.40 7.09
CA PRO A 55 -1.30 16.22 6.06
C PRO A 55 -1.60 17.50 5.27
N ASP A 56 -1.53 18.65 5.93
CA ASP A 56 -1.76 19.99 5.35
C ASP A 56 -0.52 20.65 4.76
N THR A 57 0.63 19.95 4.72
CA THR A 57 1.82 20.54 4.10
C THR A 57 1.68 20.68 2.60
N PRO A 58 2.05 21.85 2.04
CA PRO A 58 1.97 22.08 0.61
C PRO A 58 2.86 21.07 -0.13
N LEU A 59 2.37 20.57 -1.28
CA LEU A 59 3.11 19.58 -2.07
C LEU A 59 4.51 20.08 -2.49
N THR A 60 4.69 21.39 -2.60
CA THR A 60 5.97 22.04 -2.90
C THR A 60 7.02 21.83 -1.80
N SER A 61 6.64 21.89 -0.52
CA SER A 61 7.59 21.64 0.57
C SER A 61 8.00 20.16 0.64
N ARG A 62 7.06 19.25 0.37
CA ARG A 62 7.34 17.81 0.23
C ARG A 62 8.32 17.52 -0.90
N LEU A 63 8.15 18.19 -2.04
CA LEU A 63 9.07 18.06 -3.18
C LEU A 63 10.46 18.60 -2.87
N MET A 64 10.61 19.70 -2.12
CA MET A 64 11.92 20.18 -1.69
C MET A 64 12.63 19.18 -0.77
N VAL A 65 11.92 18.60 0.20
CA VAL A 65 12.50 17.57 1.08
C VAL A 65 12.89 16.33 0.27
N PHE A 66 12.02 15.88 -0.63
CA PHE A 66 12.33 14.76 -1.52
C PHE A 66 13.56 15.04 -2.39
N ALA A 67 13.66 16.27 -2.91
CA ALA A 67 14.79 16.65 -3.75
C ALA A 67 16.12 16.61 -2.98
N ARG A 68 16.07 16.96 -1.70
CA ARG A 68 17.21 16.93 -0.79
C ARG A 68 17.60 15.51 -0.37
N LEU A 69 16.62 14.61 -0.21
CA LEU A 69 16.84 13.20 0.17
C LEU A 69 17.25 12.31 -1.02
N HIS A 70 16.83 12.64 -2.24
CA HIS A 70 17.07 11.82 -3.43
C HIS A 70 17.70 12.61 -4.59
N PRO A 71 18.93 13.13 -4.44
CA PRO A 71 19.57 13.97 -5.46
C PRO A 71 19.74 13.25 -6.81
N ILE A 72 19.99 11.94 -6.80
CA ILE A 72 20.12 11.13 -8.03
C ILE A 72 18.78 11.04 -8.77
N ALA A 73 17.67 10.82 -8.05
CA ALA A 73 16.35 10.74 -8.65
C ALA A 73 15.94 12.10 -9.26
N VAL A 74 16.27 13.20 -8.58
CA VAL A 74 16.06 14.56 -9.10
C VAL A 74 16.90 14.80 -10.35
N ALA A 75 18.19 14.45 -10.33
CA ALA A 75 19.06 14.61 -11.48
C ALA A 75 18.55 13.82 -12.69
N GLY A 76 18.11 12.57 -12.48
CA GLY A 76 17.49 11.76 -13.52
C GLY A 76 16.20 12.37 -14.08
N ALA A 77 15.32 12.88 -13.20
CA ALA A 77 14.09 13.55 -13.61
C ALA A 77 14.37 14.85 -14.39
N ALA A 78 15.35 15.65 -13.94
CA ALA A 78 15.76 16.88 -14.60
C ALA A 78 16.38 16.59 -15.98
N ALA A 79 17.27 15.60 -16.08
CA ALA A 79 17.86 15.17 -17.34
C ALA A 79 16.80 14.68 -18.33
N ALA A 80 15.85 13.85 -17.86
CA ALA A 80 14.73 13.40 -18.68
C ALA A 80 13.85 14.58 -19.14
N ALA A 81 13.59 15.56 -18.28
CA ALA A 81 12.81 16.75 -18.63
C ALA A 81 13.51 17.61 -19.70
N VAL A 82 14.83 17.76 -19.63
CA VAL A 82 15.63 18.46 -20.65
C VAL A 82 15.55 17.75 -22.00
N VAL A 83 15.67 16.41 -22.01
CA VAL A 83 15.60 15.60 -23.24
C VAL A 83 14.20 15.64 -23.88
N VAL A 84 13.14 15.61 -23.07
CA VAL A 84 11.76 15.59 -23.58
C VAL A 84 11.29 16.98 -24.00
N GLY A 85 11.73 18.03 -23.30
CA GLY A 85 11.32 19.41 -23.52
C GLY A 85 9.92 19.73 -22.95
N PRO A 86 9.67 20.99 -22.54
CA PRO A 86 8.50 21.36 -21.73
C PRO A 86 7.15 21.12 -22.44
N ARG A 87 7.10 21.32 -23.77
CA ARG A 87 5.87 21.11 -24.56
C ARG A 87 5.45 19.63 -24.64
N ARG A 88 6.41 18.69 -24.62
CA ARG A 88 6.08 17.26 -24.63
C ARG A 88 5.72 16.75 -23.24
N VAL A 89 6.32 17.29 -22.18
CA VAL A 89 5.99 16.90 -20.78
C VAL A 89 4.51 17.13 -20.49
N VAL A 90 3.95 18.29 -20.86
CA VAL A 90 2.53 18.60 -20.63
C VAL A 90 1.60 17.66 -21.42
N ARG A 91 1.96 17.31 -22.66
CA ARG A 91 1.19 16.34 -23.47
C ARG A 91 1.22 14.93 -22.91
N TRP A 92 2.38 14.50 -22.40
CA TRP A 92 2.54 13.17 -21.82
C TRP A 92 1.95 13.06 -20.41
N ALA A 93 1.86 14.16 -19.66
CA ALA A 93 1.22 14.19 -18.35
C ALA A 93 -0.22 13.65 -18.40
N GLY A 94 -1.02 14.04 -19.40
CA GLY A 94 -2.39 13.54 -19.57
C GLY A 94 -2.48 12.03 -19.85
N VAL A 95 -1.46 11.45 -20.48
CA VAL A 95 -1.41 10.01 -20.81
C VAL A 95 -0.90 9.18 -19.63
N VAL A 96 0.09 9.69 -18.91
CA VAL A 96 0.75 8.99 -17.80
C VAL A 96 -0.06 9.09 -16.49
N MET A 97 -0.75 10.21 -16.27
CA MET A 97 -1.59 10.46 -15.09
C MET A 97 -2.62 9.35 -14.78
N PRO A 98 -3.45 8.87 -15.73
CA PRO A 98 -4.41 7.81 -15.45
C PRO A 98 -3.75 6.48 -15.06
N MET A 99 -2.53 6.22 -15.56
CA MET A 99 -1.78 5.00 -15.25
C MET A 99 -1.23 5.04 -13.81
N LEU A 100 -0.75 6.20 -13.34
CA LEU A 100 -0.36 6.38 -11.94
C LEU A 100 -1.55 6.30 -10.98
N MET A 101 -2.72 6.82 -11.37
CA MET A 101 -3.93 6.70 -10.55
C MET A 101 -4.36 5.25 -10.33
N ARG A 102 -4.11 4.37 -11.32
CA ARG A 102 -4.37 2.92 -11.17
C ARG A 102 -3.41 2.26 -10.17
N LEU A 103 -2.17 2.74 -10.05
CA LEU A 103 -1.17 2.18 -9.14
C LEU A 103 -1.36 2.60 -7.68
N ARG A 104 -2.08 3.71 -7.44
CA ARG A 104 -2.41 4.20 -6.09
C ARG A 104 -3.61 3.49 -5.44
N ARG A 105 -4.29 2.59 -6.15
CA ARG A 105 -5.41 1.78 -5.64
C ARG A 105 -4.91 0.42 -5.15
#